data_AF-A0A9W9XK01-F1
#
_entry.id   AF-A0A9W9XK01-F1
#
_cell.length_a   1.000
_cell.length_b   1.000
_cell.length_c   1.000
_cell.angle_alpha   90.00
_cell.angle_beta   90.00
_cell.angle_gamma   90.00
#
_symmetry.space_group_name_H-M   'P 1'
#
loop_
_entity.id
_entity.type
_entity.pdbx_description
1 polymer ?
#
loop_
_entity_poly.entity_id
_entity_poly.type
_entity_poly.pdbx_seq_one_letter_code
_entity_poly.pdbx_strand_id
1 'polypeptide(L)'
;MQIHCPSSHDIIQSTRTSEIYNSLLQKMTLLQGPENRIDWGNGHVTTSHYMWDQEANYYSYLYTRILVADLWFSNFHSNPMSRDAGLRYRKMILAPGGSQNEMMALEKFLGRLPTLDAYLRDIGARE
;
A
#
# COMPACT_ATOMS: atom_id res chain seq x y z
N MET A 1 9.77 12.04 5.55
CA MET A 1 10.28 10.93 4.70
C MET A 1 11.80 11.08 4.66
N GLN A 2 12.58 10.11 5.16
CA GLN A 2 14.04 10.30 5.39
C GLN A 2 14.84 10.52 4.09
N ILE A 3 14.37 9.98 2.95
CA ILE A 3 15.10 10.01 1.67
C ILE A 3 14.55 11.07 0.71
N HIS A 4 13.21 11.23 0.60
CA HIS A 4 12.61 12.10 -0.41
C HIS A 4 12.52 13.59 -0.03
N CYS A 5 12.80 13.97 1.23
CA CYS A 5 12.80 15.37 1.68
C CYS A 5 13.86 15.61 2.79
N PRO A 6 15.15 15.49 2.49
CA PRO A 6 16.21 15.83 3.43
C PRO A 6 16.28 17.34 3.65
N SER A 7 16.77 17.77 4.81
CA SER A 7 16.96 19.20 5.10
C SER A 7 18.20 19.80 4.40
N SER A 8 19.14 18.99 3.91
CA SER A 8 20.29 19.44 3.11
C SER A 8 20.85 18.33 2.22
N HIS A 9 21.68 18.71 1.24
CA HIS A 9 22.38 17.79 0.36
C HIS A 9 23.37 16.88 1.13
N ASP A 10 24.09 17.45 2.09
CA ASP A 10 25.09 16.74 2.90
C ASP A 10 24.48 15.56 3.68
N ILE A 11 23.21 15.71 4.09
CA ILE A 11 22.46 14.64 4.76
C ILE A 11 22.25 13.45 3.82
N ILE A 12 21.92 13.68 2.54
CA ILE A 12 21.81 12.58 1.57
C ILE A 12 23.17 11.90 1.40
N GLN A 13 24.24 12.67 1.21
CA GLN A 13 25.57 12.11 0.96
C GLN A 13 26.07 11.25 2.13
N SER A 14 25.75 11.65 3.36
CA SER A 14 26.11 10.92 4.58
C SER A 14 25.12 9.79 4.95
N THR A 15 24.00 9.68 4.25
CA THR A 15 22.98 8.67 4.53
C THR A 15 23.46 7.28 4.13
N ARG A 16 23.47 6.35 5.10
CA ARG A 16 23.77 4.94 4.87
C ARG A 16 22.51 4.19 4.42
N THR A 17 22.08 4.43 3.18
CA THR A 17 20.82 3.88 2.62
C THR A 17 20.72 2.37 2.76
N SER A 18 21.83 1.64 2.55
CA SER A 18 21.89 0.19 2.70
C SER A 18 21.57 -0.28 4.12
N GLU A 19 22.13 0.38 5.14
CA GLU A 19 21.89 0.05 6.55
C GLU A 19 20.45 0.38 6.96
N ILE A 20 19.89 1.49 6.47
CA ILE A 20 18.47 1.85 6.69
C ILE A 20 17.56 0.78 6.08
N TYR A 21 17.81 0.39 4.82
CA TYR A 21 17.03 -0.63 4.14
C TYR A 21 17.10 -1.98 4.89
N ASN A 22 18.30 -2.45 5.22
CA ASN A 22 18.51 -3.75 5.88
C ASN A 22 17.91 -3.77 7.30
N SER A 23 18.03 -2.68 8.06
CA SER A 23 17.44 -2.58 9.40
C SER A 23 15.91 -2.57 9.38
N LEU A 24 15.29 -1.89 8.41
CA LEU A 24 13.85 -1.93 8.20
C LEU A 24 13.40 -3.33 7.79
N LEU A 25 14.10 -3.98 6.87
CA LEU A 25 13.78 -5.34 6.44
C LEU A 25 13.82 -6.31 7.63
N GLN A 26 14.88 -6.27 8.43
CA GLN A 26 15.01 -7.10 9.64
C GLN A 26 13.90 -6.81 10.64
N LYS A 27 13.60 -5.53 10.91
CA LYS A 27 12.54 -5.16 11.86
C LYS A 27 11.15 -5.61 11.41
N MET A 28 10.85 -5.53 10.12
CA MET A 28 9.53 -5.85 9.58
C MET A 28 9.33 -7.35 9.36
N THR A 29 10.36 -8.06 8.90
CA THR A 29 10.28 -9.50 8.59
C THR A 29 10.71 -10.39 9.74
N LEU A 30 11.40 -9.83 10.74
CA LEU A 30 12.07 -10.54 11.83
C LEU A 30 13.18 -11.49 11.34
N LEU A 31 13.58 -11.42 10.07
CA LEU A 31 14.66 -12.21 9.50
C LEU A 31 16.00 -11.52 9.72
N GLN A 32 16.97 -12.26 10.25
CA GLN A 32 18.32 -11.76 10.47
C GLN A 32 19.12 -11.78 9.15
N GLY A 33 19.92 -10.73 8.96
CA GLY A 33 20.93 -10.71 7.91
C GLY A 33 22.07 -11.70 8.19
N PRO A 34 22.90 -12.01 7.18
CA PRO A 34 24.13 -12.76 7.37
C PRO A 34 24.95 -12.19 8.52
N GLU A 35 25.45 -13.08 9.39
CA GLU A 35 26.32 -12.74 10.52
C GLU A 35 25.71 -11.71 11.50
N ASN A 36 24.38 -11.51 11.51
CA ASN A 36 23.70 -10.49 12.32
C ASN A 36 24.18 -9.05 12.06
N ARG A 37 24.63 -8.78 10.83
CA ARG A 37 25.07 -7.46 10.40
C ARG A 37 23.93 -6.68 9.74
N ILE A 38 24.13 -5.38 9.55
CA ILE A 38 23.19 -4.49 8.82
C ILE A 38 23.80 -3.89 7.54
N ASP A 39 25.10 -4.09 7.28
CA ASP A 39 25.84 -3.56 6.14
C ASP A 39 26.12 -4.62 5.03
N TRP A 40 25.43 -5.76 5.08
CA TRP A 40 25.71 -6.96 4.29
C TRP A 40 25.22 -6.95 2.84
N GLY A 41 24.63 -5.85 2.36
CA GLY A 41 24.10 -5.79 0.99
C GLY A 41 23.36 -4.51 0.65
N ASN A 42 23.07 -4.35 -0.64
CA ASN A 42 22.45 -3.15 -1.21
C ASN A 42 21.09 -3.46 -1.84
N GLY A 43 20.22 -4.26 -1.18
CA GLY A 43 18.97 -4.77 -1.77
C GLY A 43 18.08 -3.69 -2.41
N HIS A 44 18.05 -2.49 -1.83
CA HIS A 44 17.34 -1.34 -2.38
C HIS A 44 17.73 -0.99 -3.83
N VAL A 45 18.96 -1.27 -4.30
CA VAL A 45 19.39 -0.98 -5.69
C VAL A 45 18.79 -1.94 -6.71
N THR A 46 18.29 -3.09 -6.26
CA THR A 46 17.64 -4.10 -7.11
C THR A 46 16.12 -3.92 -7.19
N THR A 47 15.56 -3.00 -6.41
CA THR A 47 14.14 -2.68 -6.43
C THR A 47 13.83 -1.78 -7.62
N SER A 48 13.43 -2.37 -8.74
CA SER A 48 13.15 -1.64 -9.99
C SER A 48 12.06 -0.56 -9.86
N HIS A 49 11.15 -0.69 -8.89
CA HIS A 49 10.11 0.29 -8.60
C HIS A 49 10.68 1.68 -8.27
N TYR A 50 11.92 1.79 -7.80
CA TYR A 50 12.58 3.09 -7.60
C TYR A 50 13.06 3.77 -8.89
N MET A 51 12.89 3.14 -10.04
CA MET A 51 13.31 3.68 -11.34
C MET A 51 12.14 3.80 -12.33
N TRP A 52 10.93 3.41 -11.92
CA TRP A 52 9.76 3.30 -12.78
C TRP A 52 8.62 4.24 -12.34
N ASP A 53 8.96 5.41 -11.82
CA ASP A 53 7.97 6.41 -11.36
C ASP A 53 7.12 5.88 -10.19
N GLN A 54 7.72 4.99 -9.38
CA GLN A 54 7.11 4.40 -8.18
C GLN A 54 7.90 4.68 -6.90
N GLU A 55 8.78 5.69 -6.94
CA GLU A 55 9.79 5.96 -5.90
C GLU A 55 9.14 6.29 -4.54
N ALA A 56 7.96 6.90 -4.56
CA ALA A 56 7.26 7.36 -3.35
C ALA A 56 5.82 6.81 -3.22
N ASN A 57 5.42 5.84 -4.05
CA ASN A 57 4.04 5.34 -4.08
C ASN A 57 3.95 3.81 -3.94
N TYR A 58 5.05 3.08 -3.70
CA TYR A 58 5.01 1.62 -3.57
C TYR A 58 4.07 1.12 -2.45
N TYR A 59 3.85 1.92 -1.40
CA TYR A 59 2.87 1.63 -0.35
C TYR A 59 1.42 1.55 -0.88
N SER A 60 1.14 2.16 -2.04
CA SER A 60 -0.20 2.21 -2.65
C SER A 60 -0.72 0.81 -2.99
N TYR A 61 0.15 -0.17 -3.29
CA TYR A 61 -0.27 -1.56 -3.50
C TYR A 61 -0.96 -2.14 -2.27
N LEU A 62 -0.39 -1.95 -1.08
CA LEU A 62 -1.00 -2.42 0.16
C LEU A 62 -2.23 -1.57 0.51
N TYR A 63 -2.11 -0.25 0.37
CA TYR A 63 -3.21 0.67 0.69
C TYR A 63 -4.46 0.39 -0.16
N THR A 64 -4.31 0.22 -1.47
CA THR A 64 -5.43 -0.11 -2.38
C THR A 64 -6.04 -1.47 -2.07
N ARG A 65 -5.24 -2.47 -1.66
CA ARG A 65 -5.79 -3.76 -1.18
C ARG A 65 -6.70 -3.60 0.04
N ILE A 66 -6.35 -2.72 0.97
CA ILE A 66 -7.19 -2.43 2.15
C ILE A 66 -8.54 -1.84 1.71
N LEU A 67 -8.50 -0.82 0.83
CA LEU A 67 -9.72 -0.17 0.33
C LEU A 67 -10.63 -1.12 -0.45
N VAL A 68 -10.02 -1.95 -1.32
CA VAL A 68 -10.76 -2.90 -2.15
C VAL A 68 -11.34 -4.05 -1.32
N ALA A 69 -10.67 -4.52 -0.27
CA ALA A 69 -11.22 -5.53 0.62
C ALA A 69 -12.52 -5.06 1.30
N ASP A 70 -12.57 -3.79 1.74
CA ASP A 70 -13.77 -3.22 2.36
C ASP A 70 -14.90 -3.02 1.34
N LEU A 71 -14.56 -2.56 0.13
CA LEU A 71 -15.49 -2.48 -1.00
C LEU A 71 -16.08 -3.86 -1.34
N TRP A 72 -15.22 -4.88 -1.45
CA TRP A 72 -15.60 -6.26 -1.73
C TRP A 72 -16.55 -6.78 -0.67
N PHE A 73 -16.17 -6.68 0.60
CA PHE A 73 -16.97 -7.14 1.73
C PHE A 73 -18.34 -6.46 1.77
N SER A 74 -18.38 -5.16 1.51
CA SER A 74 -19.60 -4.36 1.61
C SER A 74 -20.56 -4.53 0.41
N ASN A 75 -20.09 -5.02 -0.75
CA ASN A 75 -20.89 -5.00 -1.97
C ASN A 75 -21.00 -6.35 -2.70
N PHE A 76 -19.95 -7.17 -2.69
CA PHE A 76 -19.87 -8.40 -3.49
C PHE A 76 -19.80 -9.68 -2.65
N HIS A 77 -19.33 -9.62 -1.41
CA HIS A 77 -19.03 -10.81 -0.60
C HIS A 77 -20.23 -11.77 -0.42
N SER A 78 -21.44 -11.25 -0.21
CA SER A 78 -22.64 -12.09 -0.05
C SER A 78 -23.13 -12.74 -1.35
N ASN A 79 -22.89 -12.09 -2.50
CA ASN A 79 -23.23 -12.60 -3.82
C ASN A 79 -22.29 -12.00 -4.89
N PRO A 80 -21.16 -12.66 -5.17
CA PRO A 80 -20.13 -12.17 -6.09
C PRO A 80 -20.63 -11.88 -7.50
N MET A 81 -21.68 -12.57 -7.94
CA MET A 81 -22.25 -12.47 -9.30
C MET A 81 -23.51 -11.60 -9.35
N SER A 82 -23.78 -10.82 -8.30
CA SER A 82 -24.93 -9.91 -8.26
C SER A 82 -24.83 -8.83 -9.35
N ARG A 83 -25.81 -8.83 -10.26
CA ARG A 83 -25.93 -7.81 -11.31
C ARG A 83 -26.06 -6.40 -10.72
N ASP A 84 -26.84 -6.25 -9.65
CA ASP A 84 -27.08 -4.94 -9.02
C ASP A 84 -25.82 -4.43 -8.33
N ALA A 85 -25.07 -5.31 -7.66
CA ALA A 85 -23.76 -4.98 -7.08
C ALA A 85 -22.77 -4.52 -8.15
N GLY A 86 -22.73 -5.21 -9.30
CA GLY A 86 -21.90 -4.84 -10.44
C GLY A 86 -22.29 -3.50 -11.08
N LEU A 87 -23.59 -3.25 -11.27
CA LEU A 87 -24.08 -1.97 -11.81
C LEU A 87 -23.76 -0.80 -10.88
N ARG A 88 -23.89 -1.02 -9.56
CA ARG A 88 -23.54 -0.03 -8.55
C ARG A 88 -22.05 0.32 -8.60
N TYR A 89 -21.17 -0.70 -8.60
CA TYR A 89 -19.72 -0.52 -8.72
C TYR A 89 -19.34 0.20 -10.02
N ARG A 90 -19.90 -0.22 -11.16
CA ARG A 90 -19.68 0.42 -12.46
C ARG A 90 -20.05 1.91 -12.41
N LYS A 91 -21.23 2.26 -11.88
CA LYS A 91 -21.72 3.63 -11.89
C LYS A 91 -20.96 4.54 -10.93
N MET A 92 -20.60 4.03 -9.75
CA MET A 92 -20.09 4.87 -8.66
C MET A 92 -18.56 4.91 -8.59
N ILE A 93 -17.87 3.85 -8.99
CA ILE A 93 -16.41 3.75 -8.90
C ILE A 93 -15.76 3.87 -10.28
N LEU A 94 -16.24 3.12 -11.28
CA LEU A 94 -15.58 3.08 -12.60
C LEU A 94 -15.97 4.27 -13.49
N ALA A 95 -17.26 4.58 -13.59
CA ALA A 95 -17.76 5.57 -14.54
C ALA A 95 -17.20 6.99 -14.39
N PRO A 96 -16.93 7.51 -13.17
CA PRO A 96 -16.31 8.83 -13.03
C PRO A 96 -14.87 8.91 -13.54
N GLY A 97 -14.14 7.78 -13.59
CA GLY A 97 -12.71 7.81 -13.87
C GLY A 97 -11.97 8.79 -12.94
N GLY A 98 -11.02 9.55 -13.50
CA GLY A 98 -10.26 10.57 -12.76
C GLY A 98 -11.01 11.89 -12.52
N SER A 99 -12.30 12.02 -12.89
CA SER A 99 -13.03 13.28 -12.71
C SER A 99 -13.56 13.48 -11.28
N GLN A 100 -13.40 12.49 -10.40
CA GLN A 100 -13.84 12.52 -9.02
C GLN A 100 -12.70 12.04 -8.11
N ASN A 101 -12.53 12.68 -6.95
CA ASN A 101 -11.60 12.21 -5.94
C ASN A 101 -11.96 10.79 -5.46
N GLU A 102 -10.95 9.92 -5.39
CA GLU A 102 -11.09 8.48 -5.16
C GLU A 102 -11.64 8.20 -3.75
N MET A 103 -11.17 8.91 -2.74
CA MET A 103 -11.66 8.77 -1.37
C MET A 103 -13.12 9.21 -1.26
N MET A 104 -13.49 10.32 -1.91
CA MET A 104 -14.90 10.74 -1.98
C MET A 104 -15.78 9.72 -2.71
N ALA A 105 -15.27 9.06 -3.76
CA ALA A 105 -16.00 8.01 -4.47
C ALA A 105 -16.22 6.78 -3.57
N LEU A 106 -15.18 6.35 -2.86
CA LEU A 106 -15.24 5.24 -1.90
C LEU A 106 -16.17 5.55 -0.73
N GLU A 107 -16.08 6.72 -0.13
CA GLU A 107 -16.96 7.13 0.98
C GLU A 107 -18.43 7.13 0.57
N LYS A 108 -18.75 7.68 -0.60
CA LYS A 108 -20.12 7.64 -1.14
C LYS A 108 -20.56 6.21 -1.44
N PHE A 109 -19.66 5.36 -1.90
CA PHE A 109 -19.95 3.95 -2.20
C PHE A 109 -20.14 3.10 -0.95
N LEU A 110 -19.40 3.37 0.12
CA LEU A 110 -19.51 2.60 1.37
C LEU A 110 -20.56 3.19 2.31
N GLY A 111 -20.91 4.47 2.16
CA GLY A 111 -21.72 5.22 3.12
C GLY A 111 -20.97 5.60 4.39
N ARG A 112 -19.65 5.38 4.42
CA ARG A 112 -18.72 5.62 5.54
C ARG A 112 -17.29 5.67 5.01
N LEU A 113 -16.35 6.08 5.87
CA LEU A 113 -14.92 5.92 5.59
C LEU A 113 -14.55 4.43 5.46
N PRO A 114 -13.61 4.07 4.55
CA PRO A 114 -13.06 2.74 4.48
C PRO A 114 -12.40 2.31 5.80
N THR A 115 -12.52 1.04 6.16
CA THR A 115 -11.89 0.48 7.38
C THR A 115 -10.91 -0.64 7.05
N LEU A 116 -10.00 -0.90 8.00
CA LEU A 116 -9.01 -1.95 7.89
C LEU A 116 -9.59 -3.36 8.17
N ASP A 117 -10.79 -3.43 8.73
CA ASP A 117 -11.36 -4.66 9.31
C ASP A 117 -11.53 -5.77 8.28
N ALA A 118 -12.08 -5.45 7.10
CA ALA A 118 -12.30 -6.42 6.03
C ALA A 118 -10.99 -7.03 5.54
N TYR A 119 -9.94 -6.21 5.40
CA TYR A 119 -8.61 -6.68 4.99
C TYR A 119 -7.97 -7.59 6.04
N LEU A 120 -8.05 -7.24 7.33
CA LEU A 120 -7.50 -8.09 8.40
C LEU A 120 -8.19 -9.45 8.47
N ARG A 121 -9.50 -9.50 8.23
CA ARG A 121 -10.24 -10.77 8.12
C ARG A 121 -9.79 -11.59 6.92
N ASP A 122 -9.64 -10.95 5.76
CA ASP A 122 -9.21 -11.60 4.52
C ASP A 122 -7.84 -12.28 4.66
N ILE A 123 -6.90 -11.67 5.40
CA ILE A 123 -5.58 -12.24 5.67
C ILE A 123 -5.53 -13.13 6.94
N GLY A 124 -6.66 -13.35 7.61
CA GLY A 124 -6.74 -14.18 8.83
C GLY A 124 -6.09 -13.56 10.07
N ALA A 125 -5.83 -12.25 10.07
CA ALA A 125 -5.25 -11.51 11.20
C ALA A 125 -6.31 -11.00 12.21
N ARG A 126 -7.60 -11.22 11.92
CA ARG A 126 -8.72 -10.84 12.78
C ARG A 126 -9.94 -11.71 12.49
N GLU A 127 -10.71 -12.03 13.54
CA GLU A 127 -11.99 -12.75 13.47
C GLU A 127 -13.18 -11.81 13.18
#